data_AF-A0A8J6WEZ0-F1
#
_entry.id   AF-A0A8J6WEZ0-F1
#
_cell.length_a   1.000
_cell.length_b   1.000
_cell.length_c   1.000
_cell.angle_alpha   90.00
_cell.angle_beta   90.00
_cell.angle_gamma   90.00
#
_symmetry.space_group_name_H-M   'P 1'
#
loop_
_entity.id
_entity.type
_entity.pdbx_description
1 polymer ?
#
loop_
_entity_poly.entity_id
_entity_poly.type
_entity_poly.pdbx_seq_one_letter_code
_entity_poly.pdbx_strand_id
1 'polypeptide(L)'
;MVARTFGCLGSALVTVAGLAGVTWVLNLPYPMIRWPVAKTVPLILLPSYIKMDHDYRQAVSLVEQADQLVNQATSAQDIELGEEKVTQAQTHLDGLPVWFLGYYPQGYCGFVGCSWRFTLDEFETARAEIGRMEAVVFQERNAQTLLTAGTTAVDGAQQAFQTAASSSDRATALTTWQQGMDRLSEIPPETLAGRQSATKLDAYQRDYQQVAGNVAGGNRSGTLVDAAKAFGYEAAVAGQNPPHSAARWETVAGLWETAIARLDDIPIDDPGYSEAQILLAQYQTNLGIVQENIGKEEASARAFDSATEKSTYMLAQNLKGMERNQIASLLQDIINDLEKVQPNTTNHARASEMLRSANQKLAQLE
;
A
#
# COMPACT_ATOMS: atom_id res chain seq x y z
N MET A 1 -56.07 85.44 0.47
CA MET A 1 -56.74 84.37 1.25
C MET A 1 -56.75 83.12 0.41
N VAL A 2 -56.05 82.08 0.88
CA VAL A 2 -55.83 80.81 0.18
C VAL A 2 -57.06 79.93 0.40
N ALA A 3 -57.74 79.53 -0.69
CA ALA A 3 -58.78 78.52 -0.65
C ALA A 3 -58.16 77.13 -0.83
N ARG A 4 -58.30 76.28 0.19
CA ARG A 4 -57.91 74.87 0.19
C ARG A 4 -58.82 74.07 -0.75
N THR A 5 -58.26 73.45 -1.78
CA THR A 5 -58.86 72.35 -2.53
C THR A 5 -58.12 71.05 -2.20
N PHE A 6 -58.34 70.53 -0.98
CA PHE A 6 -58.00 69.15 -0.63
C PHE A 6 -59.31 68.35 -0.58
N GLY A 7 -59.57 67.54 -1.61
CA GLY A 7 -60.76 66.70 -1.64
C GLY A 7 -60.88 65.92 -2.94
N CYS A 8 -60.17 64.79 -3.03
CA CYS A 8 -60.54 63.59 -3.82
C CYS A 8 -59.41 62.54 -3.85
N LEU A 9 -58.15 62.92 -3.59
CA LEU A 9 -57.01 61.98 -3.63
C LEU A 9 -56.78 61.18 -2.33
N GLY A 10 -57.18 61.71 -1.17
CA GLY A 10 -56.96 61.04 0.12
C GLY A 10 -57.92 59.87 0.40
N SER A 11 -59.15 59.93 -0.10
CA SER A 11 -60.17 58.89 0.12
C SER A 11 -59.94 57.65 -0.75
N ALA A 12 -59.45 57.81 -1.99
CA ALA A 12 -59.16 56.70 -2.90
C ALA A 12 -57.98 55.82 -2.41
N LEU A 13 -56.93 56.43 -1.85
CA LEU A 13 -55.78 55.71 -1.30
C LEU A 13 -56.13 54.92 -0.02
N VAL A 14 -56.98 55.47 0.85
CA VAL A 14 -57.44 54.81 2.07
C VAL A 14 -58.37 53.63 1.76
N THR A 15 -59.22 53.73 0.73
CA THR A 15 -60.07 52.61 0.31
C THR A 15 -59.29 51.46 -0.32
N VAL A 16 -58.26 51.74 -1.13
CA VAL A 16 -57.44 50.69 -1.75
C VAL A 16 -56.55 49.99 -0.72
N ALA A 17 -55.96 50.74 0.23
CA ALA A 17 -55.18 50.18 1.33
C ALA A 17 -56.04 49.35 2.31
N GLY A 18 -57.26 49.81 2.61
CA GLY A 18 -58.21 49.07 3.44
C GLY A 18 -58.69 47.77 2.80
N LEU A 19 -58.96 47.79 1.48
CA LEU A 19 -59.34 46.58 0.74
C LEU A 19 -58.18 45.58 0.64
N ALA A 20 -56.95 46.05 0.44
CA ALA A 20 -55.76 45.19 0.43
C ALA A 20 -55.47 44.55 1.80
N GLY A 21 -55.69 45.27 2.90
CA GLY A 21 -55.55 44.73 4.26
C GLY A 21 -56.63 43.67 4.57
N VAL A 22 -57.86 43.89 4.13
CA VAL A 22 -58.97 42.93 4.31
C VAL A 22 -58.75 41.67 3.46
N THR A 23 -58.31 41.79 2.21
CA THR A 23 -58.01 40.60 1.37
C THR A 23 -56.85 39.79 1.94
N TRP A 24 -55.85 40.45 2.55
CA TRP A 24 -54.75 39.76 3.22
C TRP A 24 -55.22 38.94 4.42
N VAL A 25 -56.06 39.50 5.30
CA VAL A 25 -56.64 38.79 6.46
C VAL A 25 -57.52 37.62 6.01
N LEU A 26 -58.33 37.80 4.96
CA LEU A 26 -59.22 36.76 4.44
C LEU A 26 -58.47 35.63 3.70
N ASN A 27 -57.23 35.88 3.26
CA ASN A 27 -56.37 34.88 2.64
C ASN A 27 -55.41 34.19 3.64
N LEU A 28 -55.52 34.48 4.94
CA LEU A 28 -54.71 33.81 5.96
C LEU A 28 -54.95 32.29 5.96
N PRO A 29 -53.90 31.47 6.15
CA PRO A 29 -53.98 30.01 6.18
C PRO A 29 -54.53 29.47 7.50
N TYR A 30 -55.56 30.11 8.09
CA TYR A 30 -56.20 29.69 9.33
C TYR A 30 -57.57 29.05 9.04
N PRO A 31 -57.82 27.79 9.44
CA PRO A 31 -59.04 27.05 9.08
C PRO A 31 -60.34 27.80 9.40
N MET A 32 -60.39 28.46 10.57
CA MET A 32 -61.59 29.17 11.05
C MET A 32 -61.94 30.41 10.22
N ILE A 33 -60.96 31.01 9.53
CA ILE A 33 -61.15 32.19 8.67
C ILE A 33 -61.41 31.74 7.23
N ARG A 34 -60.68 30.73 6.76
CA ARG A 34 -60.72 30.29 5.36
C ARG A 34 -61.97 29.51 4.99
N TRP A 35 -62.53 28.73 5.93
CA TRP A 35 -63.74 27.92 5.69
C TRP A 35 -64.98 28.77 5.34
N PRO A 36 -65.30 29.84 6.10
CA PRO A 36 -66.37 30.77 5.71
C PRO A 36 -66.12 31.48 4.38
N VAL A 37 -64.87 31.91 4.12
CA VAL A 37 -64.48 32.66 2.90
C VAL A 37 -64.60 31.80 1.65
N ALA A 38 -64.17 30.53 1.71
CA ALA A 38 -64.30 29.61 0.59
C ALA A 38 -65.77 29.35 0.20
N LYS A 39 -66.69 29.36 1.16
CA LYS A 39 -68.12 29.12 0.92
C LYS A 39 -68.88 30.35 0.42
N THR A 40 -68.46 31.54 0.85
CA THR A 40 -69.18 32.79 0.56
C THR A 40 -68.55 33.62 -0.56
N VAL A 41 -67.22 33.68 -0.66
CA VAL A 41 -66.50 34.49 -1.68
C VAL A 41 -65.25 33.75 -2.19
N PRO A 42 -65.42 32.67 -2.97
CA PRO A 42 -64.32 31.80 -3.41
C PRO A 42 -63.28 32.52 -4.29
N LEU A 43 -63.67 33.60 -4.98
CA LEU A 43 -62.80 34.37 -5.86
C LEU A 43 -61.57 34.95 -5.14
N ILE A 44 -61.70 35.28 -3.84
CA ILE A 44 -60.61 35.86 -3.02
C ILE A 44 -59.48 34.85 -2.79
N LEU A 45 -59.79 33.54 -2.81
CA LEU A 45 -58.83 32.47 -2.55
C LEU A 45 -58.17 31.92 -3.83
N LEU A 46 -58.61 32.35 -5.02
CA LEU A 46 -58.09 31.86 -6.32
C LEU A 46 -56.55 31.93 -6.43
N PRO A 47 -55.86 33.03 -6.07
CA PRO A 47 -54.40 33.08 -6.15
C PRO A 47 -53.72 32.02 -5.26
N SER A 48 -54.29 31.75 -4.08
CA SER A 48 -53.76 30.71 -3.20
C SER A 48 -54.01 29.31 -3.73
N TYR A 49 -55.15 29.06 -4.39
CA TYR A 49 -55.43 27.77 -5.01
C TYR A 49 -54.53 27.53 -6.23
N ILE A 50 -54.23 28.56 -7.02
CA ILE A 50 -53.29 28.46 -8.15
C ILE A 50 -51.86 28.15 -7.65
N LYS A 51 -51.41 28.82 -6.57
CA LYS A 51 -50.10 28.52 -5.98
C LYS A 51 -50.04 27.08 -5.45
N MET A 52 -51.07 26.66 -4.72
CA MET A 52 -51.18 25.29 -4.22
C MET A 52 -51.22 24.27 -5.36
N ASP A 53 -51.89 24.60 -6.48
CA ASP A 53 -51.93 23.74 -7.66
C ASP A 53 -50.53 23.49 -8.21
N HIS A 54 -49.84 24.60 -8.42
CA HIS A 54 -48.51 24.60 -8.94
C HIS A 54 -47.57 23.79 -8.03
N ASP A 55 -47.58 24.09 -6.73
CA ASP A 55 -46.71 23.44 -5.75
C ASP A 55 -46.90 21.92 -5.72
N TYR A 56 -48.14 21.39 -5.72
CA TYR A 56 -48.25 19.93 -5.76
C TYR A 56 -47.88 19.31 -7.10
N ARG A 57 -48.23 19.94 -8.24
CA ARG A 57 -47.87 19.36 -9.54
C ARG A 57 -46.35 19.28 -9.68
N GLN A 58 -45.67 20.31 -9.20
CA GLN A 58 -44.21 20.31 -9.10
C GLN A 58 -43.74 19.26 -8.11
N ALA A 59 -44.28 19.19 -6.89
CA ALA A 59 -43.88 18.21 -5.88
C ALA A 59 -43.98 16.77 -6.41
N VAL A 60 -45.12 16.36 -6.97
CA VAL A 60 -45.31 14.99 -7.51
C VAL A 60 -44.32 14.70 -8.65
N SER A 61 -44.18 15.63 -9.60
CA SER A 61 -43.26 15.48 -10.73
C SER A 61 -41.80 15.38 -10.28
N LEU A 62 -41.42 16.15 -9.26
CA LEU A 62 -40.07 16.17 -8.71
C LEU A 62 -39.79 14.95 -7.85
N VAL A 63 -40.77 14.43 -7.10
CA VAL A 63 -40.64 13.16 -6.36
C VAL A 63 -40.38 12.01 -7.32
N GLU A 64 -41.14 11.90 -8.41
CA GLU A 64 -40.92 10.85 -9.41
C GLU A 64 -39.55 10.95 -10.08
N GLN A 65 -39.13 12.17 -10.46
CA GLN A 65 -37.78 12.39 -11.01
C GLN A 65 -36.69 12.05 -9.99
N ALA A 66 -36.88 12.45 -8.74
CA ALA A 66 -35.95 12.15 -7.65
C ALA A 66 -35.84 10.64 -7.40
N ASP A 67 -36.96 9.92 -7.42
CA ASP A 67 -36.97 8.46 -7.22
C ASP A 67 -36.11 7.75 -8.27
N GLN A 68 -36.28 8.09 -9.54
CA GLN A 68 -35.47 7.54 -10.63
C GLN A 68 -33.98 7.85 -10.45
N LEU A 69 -33.65 9.07 -10.04
CA LEU A 69 -32.27 9.53 -9.90
C LEU A 69 -31.58 9.00 -8.62
N VAL A 70 -32.32 8.73 -7.56
CA VAL A 70 -31.79 8.28 -6.27
C VAL A 70 -31.85 6.75 -6.16
N ASN A 71 -33.01 6.15 -6.38
CA ASN A 71 -33.21 4.70 -6.16
C ASN A 71 -32.77 3.85 -7.35
N GLN A 72 -32.65 4.43 -8.54
CA GLN A 72 -32.18 3.75 -9.76
C GLN A 72 -30.88 4.35 -10.29
N ALA A 73 -30.11 5.01 -9.41
CA ALA A 73 -28.87 5.67 -9.77
C ALA A 73 -27.85 4.69 -10.38
N THR A 74 -27.24 5.11 -11.48
CA THR A 74 -26.17 4.37 -12.15
C THR A 74 -24.82 5.07 -12.02
N SER A 75 -24.83 6.36 -11.68
CA SER A 75 -23.67 7.21 -11.54
C SER A 75 -23.77 8.12 -10.31
N ALA A 76 -22.64 8.66 -9.86
CA ALA A 76 -22.62 9.66 -8.79
C ALA A 76 -23.38 10.93 -9.22
N GLN A 77 -23.31 11.31 -10.50
CA GLN A 77 -24.03 12.45 -11.05
C GLN A 77 -25.56 12.29 -10.95
N ASP A 78 -26.07 11.05 -11.08
CA ASP A 78 -27.50 10.77 -10.89
C ASP A 78 -27.91 11.08 -9.44
N ILE A 79 -27.11 10.67 -8.46
CA ILE A 79 -27.36 10.96 -7.03
C ILE A 79 -27.30 12.47 -6.75
N GLU A 80 -26.34 13.20 -7.33
CA GLU A 80 -26.22 14.65 -7.14
C GLU A 80 -27.43 15.40 -7.70
N LEU A 81 -27.85 15.06 -8.92
CA LEU A 81 -29.06 15.64 -9.49
C LEU A 81 -30.31 15.20 -8.70
N GLY A 82 -30.35 13.94 -8.25
CA GLY A 82 -31.40 13.41 -7.39
C GLY A 82 -31.55 14.22 -6.11
N GLU A 83 -30.46 14.54 -5.42
CA GLU A 83 -30.43 15.40 -4.22
C GLU A 83 -31.06 16.77 -4.48
N GLU A 84 -30.73 17.41 -5.62
CA GLU A 84 -31.36 18.67 -6.00
C GLU A 84 -32.87 18.51 -6.21
N LYS A 85 -33.32 17.42 -6.84
CA LYS A 85 -34.74 17.13 -7.07
C LYS A 85 -35.49 16.82 -5.78
N VAL A 86 -34.90 16.05 -4.86
CA VAL A 86 -35.43 15.80 -3.52
C VAL A 86 -35.61 17.12 -2.77
N THR A 87 -34.62 18.00 -2.81
CA THR A 87 -34.67 19.31 -2.14
C THR A 87 -35.76 20.22 -2.74
N GLN A 88 -35.88 20.25 -4.07
CA GLN A 88 -36.94 21.00 -4.76
C GLN A 88 -38.33 20.41 -4.44
N ALA A 89 -38.47 19.08 -4.42
CA ALA A 89 -39.70 18.40 -4.06
C ALA A 89 -40.12 18.74 -2.63
N GLN A 90 -39.17 18.70 -1.67
CA GLN A 90 -39.40 19.05 -0.27
C GLN A 90 -39.86 20.50 -0.14
N THR A 91 -39.23 21.43 -0.88
CA THR A 91 -39.61 22.86 -0.89
C THR A 91 -41.05 23.06 -1.35
N HIS A 92 -41.45 22.40 -2.44
CA HIS A 92 -42.82 22.50 -2.96
C HIS A 92 -43.82 21.80 -2.04
N LEU A 93 -43.45 20.67 -1.43
CA LEU A 93 -44.29 19.95 -0.48
C LEU A 93 -44.54 20.76 0.81
N ASP A 94 -43.52 21.44 1.35
CA ASP A 94 -43.64 22.33 2.50
C ASP A 94 -44.43 23.61 2.17
N GLY A 95 -44.50 23.98 0.88
CA GLY A 95 -45.35 25.05 0.37
C GLY A 95 -46.85 24.74 0.41
N LEU A 96 -47.22 23.48 0.61
CA LEU A 96 -48.60 23.02 0.70
C LEU A 96 -49.16 23.22 2.11
N PRO A 97 -50.30 23.91 2.27
CA PRO A 97 -50.70 24.34 3.60
C PRO A 97 -51.45 23.24 4.38
N VAL A 98 -50.83 22.68 5.42
CA VAL A 98 -51.30 21.52 6.22
C VAL A 98 -52.81 21.53 6.61
N TRP A 99 -53.43 22.70 6.78
CA TRP A 99 -54.85 22.81 7.16
C TRP A 99 -55.84 22.23 6.13
N PHE A 100 -55.47 22.02 4.86
CA PHE A 100 -56.39 21.44 3.85
C PHE A 100 -56.57 19.92 4.02
N LEU A 101 -55.62 19.23 4.66
CA LEU A 101 -55.50 17.77 4.64
C LEU A 101 -56.58 17.03 5.46
N GLY A 102 -57.23 17.70 6.42
CA GLY A 102 -58.28 17.10 7.27
C GLY A 102 -59.71 17.51 6.93
N TYR A 103 -59.91 18.50 6.06
CA TYR A 103 -61.23 19.11 5.83
C TYR A 103 -61.74 19.05 4.39
N TYR A 104 -60.90 18.81 3.36
CA TYR A 104 -61.36 18.57 1.98
C TYR A 104 -60.34 17.80 1.10
N PRO A 105 -60.78 16.76 0.36
CA PRO A 105 -60.50 16.75 -1.08
C PRO A 105 -61.66 16.15 -1.91
N GLN A 106 -62.52 17.00 -2.47
CA GLN A 106 -63.38 16.60 -3.59
C GLN A 106 -63.12 17.62 -4.70
N GLY A 107 -62.66 17.16 -5.88
CA GLY A 107 -62.28 18.08 -6.95
C GLY A 107 -63.38 19.11 -7.23
N TYR A 108 -63.00 20.37 -7.37
CA TYR A 108 -63.94 21.46 -7.61
C TYR A 108 -63.84 21.98 -9.03
N CYS A 109 -65.00 22.02 -9.66
CA CYS A 109 -65.25 22.42 -11.01
C CYS A 109 -65.72 23.87 -11.08
N GLY A 110 -65.21 24.60 -12.08
CA GLY A 110 -65.86 25.80 -12.61
C GLY A 110 -66.38 25.57 -14.04
N PHE A 111 -67.03 26.58 -14.64
CA PHE A 111 -67.75 26.49 -15.93
C PHE A 111 -66.89 26.08 -17.17
N VAL A 112 -65.56 26.02 -17.04
CA VAL A 112 -64.64 25.66 -18.15
C VAL A 112 -63.53 24.67 -17.72
N GLY A 113 -63.68 23.97 -16.60
CA GLY A 113 -62.78 22.87 -16.19
C GLY A 113 -62.56 22.72 -14.68
N CYS A 114 -62.10 21.55 -14.28
CA CYS A 114 -61.78 21.16 -12.90
C CYS A 114 -60.43 20.46 -12.86
N SER A 115 -59.61 20.72 -11.83
CA SER A 115 -58.66 19.71 -11.35
C SER A 115 -58.06 20.15 -10.02
N TRP A 116 -58.34 19.40 -8.96
CA TRP A 116 -57.46 19.16 -7.80
C TRP A 116 -57.93 17.95 -7.01
N ARG A 117 -57.09 16.92 -6.86
CA ARG A 117 -57.23 15.92 -5.80
C ARG A 117 -55.83 15.46 -5.38
N PHE A 118 -55.30 16.16 -4.39
CA PHE A 118 -54.20 15.68 -3.56
C PHE A 118 -54.78 15.41 -2.18
N THR A 119 -54.64 14.17 -1.71
CA THR A 119 -55.20 13.67 -0.46
C THR A 119 -54.18 13.73 0.68
N LEU A 120 -54.65 13.59 1.92
CA LEU A 120 -53.75 13.43 3.07
C LEU A 120 -52.83 12.22 2.89
N ASP A 121 -53.37 11.12 2.41
CA ASP A 121 -52.61 9.89 2.17
C ASP A 121 -51.50 10.10 1.12
N GLU A 122 -51.79 10.80 0.01
CA GLU A 122 -50.79 11.14 -1.01
C GLU A 122 -49.73 12.12 -0.47
N PHE A 123 -50.10 13.06 0.41
CA PHE A 123 -49.15 13.95 1.07
C PHE A 123 -48.23 13.21 2.04
N GLU A 124 -48.79 12.36 2.89
CA GLU A 124 -48.01 11.55 3.83
C GLU A 124 -47.07 10.60 3.06
N THR A 125 -47.55 10.01 1.96
CA THR A 125 -46.75 9.16 1.08
C THR A 125 -45.60 9.94 0.45
N ALA A 126 -45.87 11.09 -0.19
CA ALA A 126 -44.83 11.93 -0.80
C ALA A 126 -43.79 12.39 0.23
N ARG A 127 -44.23 12.76 1.43
CA ARG A 127 -43.32 13.14 2.53
C ARG A 127 -42.45 11.97 2.98
N ALA A 128 -43.02 10.78 3.10
CA ALA A 128 -42.30 9.58 3.49
C ALA A 128 -41.29 9.15 2.41
N GLU A 129 -41.64 9.26 1.13
CA GLU A 129 -40.76 8.98 -0.01
C GLU A 129 -39.59 9.97 -0.05
N ILE A 130 -39.85 11.27 0.09
CA ILE A 130 -38.80 12.28 0.19
C ILE A 130 -37.86 11.97 1.36
N GLY A 131 -38.38 11.72 2.56
CA GLY A 131 -37.54 11.40 3.71
C GLY A 131 -36.71 10.12 3.54
N ARG A 132 -37.23 9.12 2.82
CA ARG A 132 -36.45 7.92 2.45
C ARG A 132 -35.34 8.25 1.46
N MET A 133 -35.64 9.02 0.42
CA MET A 133 -34.64 9.44 -0.57
C MET A 133 -33.56 10.31 0.06
N GLU A 134 -33.90 11.22 0.97
CA GLU A 134 -32.92 12.00 1.74
C GLU A 134 -31.95 11.08 2.50
N ALA A 135 -32.45 10.01 3.13
CA ALA A 135 -31.62 9.05 3.82
C ALA A 135 -30.71 8.25 2.86
N VAL A 136 -31.23 7.85 1.69
CA VAL A 136 -30.43 7.16 0.65
C VAL A 136 -29.34 8.09 0.11
N VAL A 137 -29.68 9.33 -0.25
CA VAL A 137 -28.72 10.35 -0.70
C VAL A 137 -27.62 10.55 0.35
N PHE A 138 -27.98 10.66 1.62
CA PHE A 138 -27.02 10.80 2.71
C PHE A 138 -26.08 9.59 2.81
N GLN A 139 -26.61 8.37 2.71
CA GLN A 139 -25.81 7.15 2.71
C GLN A 139 -24.86 7.09 1.50
N GLU A 140 -25.35 7.41 0.31
CA GLU A 140 -24.57 7.44 -0.93
C GLU A 140 -23.46 8.50 -0.87
N ARG A 141 -23.72 9.70 -0.34
CA ARG A 141 -22.70 10.75 -0.17
C ARG A 141 -21.57 10.31 0.77
N ASN A 142 -21.92 9.67 1.89
CA ASN A 142 -20.93 9.14 2.82
C ASN A 142 -20.12 8.00 2.18
N ALA A 143 -20.79 7.07 1.50
CA ALA A 143 -20.16 5.96 0.82
C ALA A 143 -19.24 6.42 -0.32
N GLN A 144 -19.65 7.44 -1.08
CA GLN A 144 -18.84 8.05 -2.14
C GLN A 144 -17.58 8.73 -1.56
N THR A 145 -17.70 9.39 -0.41
CA THR A 145 -16.56 9.99 0.29
C THR A 145 -15.55 8.93 0.70
N LEU A 146 -16.02 7.81 1.28
CA LEU A 146 -15.18 6.67 1.64
C LEU A 146 -14.54 6.02 0.41
N LEU A 147 -15.29 5.85 -0.68
CA LEU A 147 -14.78 5.31 -1.94
C LEU A 147 -13.63 6.15 -2.48
N THR A 148 -13.79 7.47 -2.54
CA THR A 148 -12.76 8.39 -3.00
C THR A 148 -11.54 8.36 -2.08
N ALA A 149 -11.74 8.40 -0.75
CA ALA A 149 -10.66 8.36 0.22
C ALA A 149 -9.86 7.05 0.17
N GLY A 150 -10.55 5.91 0.10
CA GLY A 150 -9.95 4.59 -0.01
C GLY A 150 -9.19 4.40 -1.33
N THR A 151 -9.82 4.76 -2.45
CA THR A 151 -9.19 4.71 -3.79
C THR A 151 -7.92 5.57 -3.82
N THR A 152 -8.00 6.82 -3.34
CA THR A 152 -6.84 7.73 -3.29
C THR A 152 -5.73 7.17 -2.41
N ALA A 153 -6.07 6.55 -1.28
CA ALA A 153 -5.09 5.94 -0.39
C ALA A 153 -4.37 4.75 -1.04
N VAL A 154 -5.11 3.89 -1.75
CA VAL A 154 -4.53 2.77 -2.49
C VAL A 154 -3.65 3.27 -3.64
N ASP A 155 -4.15 4.16 -4.49
CA ASP A 155 -3.42 4.68 -5.64
C ASP A 155 -2.14 5.42 -5.20
N GLY A 156 -2.23 6.19 -4.11
CA GLY A 156 -1.07 6.86 -3.50
C GLY A 156 -0.04 5.88 -2.94
N ALA A 157 -0.51 4.79 -2.31
CA ALA A 157 0.37 3.74 -1.81
C ALA A 157 1.05 2.94 -2.94
N GLN A 158 0.34 2.69 -4.04
CA GLN A 158 0.91 2.10 -5.25
C GLN A 158 2.03 2.98 -5.81
N GLN A 159 1.80 4.29 -5.91
CA GLN A 159 2.82 5.23 -6.38
C GLN A 159 4.04 5.27 -5.43
N ALA A 160 3.81 5.31 -4.12
CA ALA A 160 4.88 5.28 -3.11
C ALA A 160 5.70 3.99 -3.18
N PHE A 161 5.04 2.86 -3.44
CA PHE A 161 5.71 1.57 -3.64
C PHE A 161 6.63 1.58 -4.87
N GLN A 162 6.16 2.13 -5.99
CA GLN A 162 6.94 2.20 -7.23
C GLN A 162 8.16 3.11 -7.13
N THR A 163 8.07 4.22 -6.39
CA THR A 163 9.16 5.19 -6.25
C THR A 163 10.08 4.93 -5.06
N ALA A 164 9.74 3.99 -4.18
CA ALA A 164 10.52 3.66 -2.99
C ALA A 164 11.91 3.09 -3.35
N ALA A 165 12.94 3.72 -2.77
CA ALA A 165 14.33 3.36 -2.97
C ALA A 165 14.78 2.20 -2.07
N SER A 166 14.19 2.04 -0.88
CA SER A 166 14.53 0.97 0.06
C SER A 166 13.42 -0.08 0.18
N SER A 167 13.79 -1.29 0.60
CA SER A 167 12.83 -2.37 0.85
C SER A 167 11.94 -2.10 2.06
N SER A 168 12.44 -1.34 3.05
CA SER A 168 11.66 -0.87 4.21
C SER A 168 10.56 0.11 3.80
N ASP A 169 10.87 1.05 2.90
CA ASP A 169 9.87 2.00 2.38
C ASP A 169 8.80 1.27 1.56
N ARG A 170 9.19 0.27 0.77
CA ARG A 170 8.25 -0.60 0.05
C ARG A 170 7.33 -1.37 1.01
N ALA A 171 7.85 -1.91 2.11
CA ALA A 171 7.04 -2.59 3.12
C ALA A 171 6.03 -1.63 3.80
N THR A 172 6.44 -0.39 4.04
CA THR A 172 5.56 0.66 4.57
C THR A 172 4.45 0.99 3.56
N ALA A 173 4.80 1.15 2.29
CA ALA A 173 3.82 1.40 1.22
C ALA A 173 2.80 0.25 1.09
N LEU A 174 3.22 -1.01 1.21
CA LEU A 174 2.29 -2.16 1.25
C LEU A 174 1.35 -2.11 2.46
N THR A 175 1.84 -1.68 3.62
CA THR A 175 0.98 -1.52 4.80
C THR A 175 -0.10 -0.46 4.56
N THR A 176 0.29 0.69 3.99
CA THR A 176 -0.65 1.77 3.63
C THR A 176 -1.64 1.34 2.55
N TRP A 177 -1.20 0.54 1.57
CA TRP A 177 -2.08 -0.03 0.55
C TRP A 177 -3.13 -0.93 1.20
N GLN A 178 -2.74 -1.86 2.07
CA GLN A 178 -3.68 -2.72 2.79
C GLN A 178 -4.72 -1.91 3.56
N GLN A 179 -4.30 -0.88 4.29
CA GLN A 179 -5.22 0.02 5.01
C GLN A 179 -6.20 0.74 4.07
N GLY A 180 -5.76 1.12 2.87
CA GLY A 180 -6.63 1.69 1.83
C GLY A 180 -7.70 0.70 1.36
N MET A 181 -7.33 -0.58 1.16
CA MET A 181 -8.28 -1.66 0.84
C MET A 181 -9.23 -1.95 1.99
N ASP A 182 -8.76 -1.94 3.25
CA ASP A 182 -9.61 -2.15 4.41
C ASP A 182 -10.72 -1.08 4.48
N ARG A 183 -10.38 0.20 4.25
CA ARG A 183 -11.37 1.29 4.16
C ARG A 183 -12.38 1.11 3.05
N LEU A 184 -11.95 0.60 1.90
CA LEU A 184 -12.86 0.29 0.79
C LEU A 184 -13.81 -0.86 1.15
N SER A 185 -13.38 -1.80 1.99
CA SER A 185 -14.20 -2.94 2.43
C SER A 185 -15.27 -2.57 3.46
N GLU A 186 -15.10 -1.44 4.15
CA GLU A 186 -16.08 -0.90 5.11
C GLU A 186 -17.28 -0.22 4.43
N ILE A 187 -17.23 -0.01 3.10
CA ILE A 187 -18.28 0.68 2.36
C ILE A 187 -19.50 -0.23 2.21
N PRO A 188 -20.71 0.21 2.60
CA PRO A 188 -21.89 -0.65 2.54
C PRO A 188 -22.22 -1.12 1.12
N PRO A 189 -22.36 -2.42 0.86
CA PRO A 189 -22.49 -2.99 -0.49
C PRO A 189 -23.80 -2.62 -1.21
N GLU A 190 -24.82 -2.22 -0.47
CA GLU A 190 -26.10 -1.74 -0.98
C GLU A 190 -25.98 -0.42 -1.76
N THR A 191 -24.96 0.39 -1.44
CA THR A 191 -24.73 1.67 -2.10
C THR A 191 -24.11 1.50 -3.49
N LEU A 192 -24.31 2.47 -4.37
CA LEU A 192 -23.62 2.54 -5.66
C LEU A 192 -22.10 2.53 -5.47
N ALA A 193 -21.62 3.32 -4.52
CA ALA A 193 -20.20 3.40 -4.17
C ALA A 193 -19.66 2.05 -3.63
N GLY A 194 -20.46 1.28 -2.89
CA GLY A 194 -20.10 -0.07 -2.42
C GLY A 194 -19.89 -1.06 -3.56
N ARG A 195 -20.78 -1.07 -4.57
CA ARG A 195 -20.61 -1.91 -5.78
C ARG A 195 -19.36 -1.54 -6.57
N GLN A 196 -19.10 -0.24 -6.71
CA GLN A 196 -17.87 0.26 -7.34
C GLN A 196 -16.62 -0.12 -6.53
N SER A 197 -16.70 0.00 -5.21
CA SER A 197 -15.64 -0.39 -4.28
C SER A 197 -15.28 -1.86 -4.42
N ALA A 198 -16.27 -2.77 -4.44
CA ALA A 198 -16.05 -4.21 -4.60
C ALA A 198 -15.28 -4.53 -5.89
N THR A 199 -15.67 -3.91 -7.01
CA THR A 199 -14.99 -4.09 -8.30
C THR A 199 -13.53 -3.63 -8.25
N LYS A 200 -13.27 -2.49 -7.58
CA LYS A 200 -11.91 -1.95 -7.40
C LYS A 200 -11.08 -2.81 -6.45
N LEU A 201 -11.67 -3.28 -5.35
CA LEU A 201 -11.03 -4.14 -4.35
C LEU A 201 -10.50 -5.42 -4.98
N ASP A 202 -11.28 -6.07 -5.84
CA ASP A 202 -10.82 -7.27 -6.54
C ASP A 202 -9.58 -7.01 -7.39
N ALA A 203 -9.49 -5.84 -8.04
CA ALA A 203 -8.31 -5.44 -8.79
C ALA A 203 -7.13 -5.15 -7.86
N TYR A 204 -7.34 -4.34 -6.84
CA TYR A 204 -6.29 -3.97 -5.87
C TYR A 204 -5.74 -5.17 -5.11
N GLN A 205 -6.56 -6.15 -4.75
CA GLN A 205 -6.12 -7.38 -4.09
C GLN A 205 -5.20 -8.21 -4.99
N ARG A 206 -5.53 -8.35 -6.28
CA ARG A 206 -4.67 -9.07 -7.24
C ARG A 206 -3.31 -8.38 -7.37
N ASP A 207 -3.32 -7.06 -7.57
CA ASP A 207 -2.10 -6.27 -7.72
C ASP A 207 -1.25 -6.33 -6.44
N TYR A 208 -1.89 -6.23 -5.27
CA TYR A 208 -1.23 -6.33 -3.96
C TYR A 208 -0.54 -7.69 -3.76
N GLN A 209 -1.24 -8.78 -4.05
CA GLN A 209 -0.69 -10.14 -3.92
C GLN A 209 0.54 -10.33 -4.81
N GLN A 210 0.52 -9.80 -6.03
CA GLN A 210 1.64 -9.88 -6.96
C GLN A 210 2.89 -9.17 -6.42
N VAL A 211 2.74 -7.98 -5.82
CA VAL A 211 3.91 -7.20 -5.36
C VAL A 211 4.37 -7.54 -3.95
N ALA A 212 3.45 -7.96 -3.06
CA ALA A 212 3.78 -8.30 -1.69
C ALA A 212 4.64 -9.57 -1.60
N GLY A 213 4.38 -10.56 -2.46
CA GLY A 213 5.23 -11.74 -2.60
C GLY A 213 6.67 -11.39 -2.97
N ASN A 214 6.85 -10.45 -3.89
CA ASN A 214 8.17 -10.03 -4.37
C ASN A 214 8.98 -9.26 -3.30
N VAL A 215 8.33 -8.47 -2.44
CA VAL A 215 9.02 -7.77 -1.34
C VAL A 215 9.40 -8.72 -0.21
N ALA A 216 8.56 -9.69 0.12
CA ALA A 216 8.89 -10.71 1.09
C ALA A 216 10.09 -11.56 0.62
N GLY A 217 10.12 -11.94 -0.67
CA GLY A 217 11.27 -12.59 -1.31
C GLY A 217 12.53 -11.72 -1.24
N GLY A 218 12.46 -10.48 -1.75
CA GLY A 218 13.61 -9.57 -1.80
C GLY A 218 14.19 -9.23 -0.43
N ASN A 219 13.38 -9.12 0.62
CA ASN A 219 13.87 -8.92 1.99
C ASN A 219 14.65 -10.14 2.51
N ARG A 220 14.16 -11.36 2.27
CA ARG A 220 14.89 -12.58 2.62
C ARG A 220 16.23 -12.63 1.91
N SER A 221 16.24 -12.32 0.62
CA SER A 221 17.45 -12.37 -0.21
C SER A 221 18.46 -11.29 0.20
N GLY A 222 18.00 -10.08 0.54
CA GLY A 222 18.86 -9.05 1.14
C GLY A 222 19.55 -9.54 2.42
N THR A 223 18.83 -10.22 3.32
CA THR A 223 19.45 -10.79 4.53
C THR A 223 20.46 -11.90 4.24
N LEU A 224 20.23 -12.72 3.20
CA LEU A 224 21.18 -13.75 2.77
C LEU A 224 22.44 -13.14 2.17
N VAL A 225 22.31 -12.11 1.32
CA VAL A 225 23.44 -11.37 0.74
C VAL A 225 24.26 -10.69 1.83
N ASP A 226 23.63 -10.00 2.77
CA ASP A 226 24.35 -9.32 3.85
C ASP A 226 25.08 -10.31 4.78
N ALA A 227 24.43 -11.43 5.10
CA ALA A 227 25.07 -12.51 5.84
C ALA A 227 26.26 -13.09 5.07
N ALA A 228 26.12 -13.34 3.77
CA ALA A 228 27.21 -13.83 2.93
C ALA A 228 28.38 -12.85 2.89
N LYS A 229 28.13 -11.54 2.78
CA LYS A 229 29.16 -10.49 2.85
C LYS A 229 29.91 -10.50 4.17
N ALA A 230 29.21 -10.71 5.29
CA ALA A 230 29.86 -10.79 6.61
C ALA A 230 30.81 -11.99 6.70
N PHE A 231 30.37 -13.18 6.28
CA PHE A 231 31.22 -14.38 6.25
C PHE A 231 32.41 -14.22 5.28
N GLY A 232 32.17 -13.65 4.09
CA GLY A 232 33.24 -13.38 3.12
C GLY A 232 34.26 -12.36 3.63
N TYR A 233 33.82 -11.33 4.35
CA TYR A 233 34.70 -10.37 5.01
C TYR A 233 35.55 -11.04 6.09
N GLU A 234 34.94 -11.85 6.96
CA GLU A 234 35.65 -12.59 8.01
C GLU A 234 36.68 -13.56 7.40
N ALA A 235 36.32 -14.28 6.33
CA ALA A 235 37.23 -15.15 5.61
C ALA A 235 38.42 -14.38 5.04
N ALA A 236 38.17 -13.24 4.39
CA ALA A 236 39.22 -12.39 3.84
C ALA A 236 40.17 -11.87 4.92
N VAL A 237 39.65 -11.45 6.08
CA VAL A 237 40.47 -10.99 7.22
C VAL A 237 41.28 -12.16 7.81
N ALA A 238 40.66 -13.32 8.01
CA ALA A 238 41.31 -14.48 8.61
C ALA A 238 42.46 -15.04 7.74
N GLY A 239 42.34 -14.92 6.42
CA GLY A 239 43.33 -15.34 5.42
C GLY A 239 44.45 -14.33 5.13
N GLN A 240 44.39 -13.11 5.66
CA GLN A 240 45.47 -12.11 5.48
C GLN A 240 46.75 -12.51 6.22
N ASN A 241 47.89 -12.00 5.74
CA ASN A 241 49.21 -12.15 6.35
C ASN A 241 49.66 -13.61 6.54
N PRO A 242 49.76 -14.42 5.47
CA PRO A 242 50.40 -15.74 5.52
C PRO A 242 51.88 -15.64 5.95
N PRO A 243 52.50 -16.73 6.41
CA PRO A 243 52.02 -18.12 6.39
C PRO A 243 51.04 -18.47 7.52
N HIS A 244 50.06 -19.32 7.21
CA HIS A 244 49.12 -19.93 8.16
C HIS A 244 49.22 -21.44 8.13
N SER A 245 48.89 -22.10 9.24
CA SER A 245 48.77 -23.57 9.28
C SER A 245 47.62 -24.07 8.42
N ALA A 246 47.68 -25.34 8.01
CA ALA A 246 46.62 -25.97 7.23
C ALA A 246 45.25 -25.87 7.93
N ALA A 247 45.20 -26.15 9.24
CA ALA A 247 43.98 -26.02 10.05
C ALA A 247 43.39 -24.59 10.05
N ARG A 248 44.24 -23.55 10.02
CA ARG A 248 43.77 -22.18 9.92
C ARG A 248 43.23 -21.89 8.51
N TRP A 249 43.86 -22.40 7.46
CA TRP A 249 43.34 -22.29 6.11
C TRP A 249 42.02 -23.05 5.91
N GLU A 250 41.84 -24.22 6.51
CA GLU A 250 40.56 -24.95 6.53
C GLU A 250 39.45 -24.11 7.18
N THR A 251 39.78 -23.40 8.26
CA THR A 251 38.82 -22.48 8.91
C THR A 251 38.42 -21.34 7.94
N VAL A 252 39.39 -20.77 7.21
CA VAL A 252 39.12 -19.75 6.19
C VAL A 252 38.26 -20.32 5.05
N ALA A 253 38.53 -21.56 4.62
CA ALA A 253 37.75 -22.25 3.59
C ALA A 253 36.29 -22.42 4.03
N GLY A 254 36.04 -22.86 5.26
CA GLY A 254 34.68 -23.03 5.80
C GLY A 254 33.88 -21.71 5.86
N LEU A 255 34.54 -20.58 6.12
CA LEU A 255 33.90 -19.27 6.07
C LEU A 255 33.49 -18.89 4.63
N TRP A 256 34.36 -19.13 3.64
CA TRP A 256 34.01 -18.93 2.24
C TRP A 256 32.89 -19.85 1.77
N GLU A 257 32.93 -21.14 2.12
CA GLU A 257 31.88 -22.11 1.80
C GLU A 257 30.52 -21.69 2.40
N THR A 258 30.52 -21.20 3.64
CA THR A 258 29.30 -20.68 4.28
C THR A 258 28.76 -19.44 3.55
N ALA A 259 29.63 -18.54 3.12
CA ALA A 259 29.23 -17.37 2.34
C ALA A 259 28.63 -17.78 0.99
N ILE A 260 29.27 -18.71 0.27
CA ILE A 260 28.81 -19.25 -1.02
C ILE A 260 27.45 -19.93 -0.87
N ALA A 261 27.28 -20.81 0.11
CA ALA A 261 26.02 -21.54 0.32
C ALA A 261 24.82 -20.61 0.54
N ARG A 262 25.03 -19.47 1.20
CA ARG A 262 23.97 -18.46 1.41
C ARG A 262 23.58 -17.73 0.12
N LEU A 263 24.56 -17.47 -0.75
CA LEU A 263 24.31 -16.85 -2.05
C LEU A 263 23.61 -17.82 -3.01
N ASP A 264 23.89 -19.12 -2.90
CA ASP A 264 23.29 -20.18 -3.74
C ASP A 264 21.82 -20.46 -3.38
N ASP A 265 21.38 -20.14 -2.15
CA ASP A 265 19.96 -20.26 -1.71
C ASP A 265 19.06 -19.16 -2.30
N ILE A 266 19.61 -18.18 -3.03
CA ILE A 266 18.85 -17.05 -3.57
C ILE A 266 18.17 -17.46 -4.89
N PRO A 267 16.82 -17.41 -4.99
CA PRO A 267 16.09 -17.79 -6.20
C PRO A 267 16.39 -16.90 -7.42
N ILE A 268 16.27 -17.46 -8.62
CA ILE A 268 16.56 -16.75 -9.89
C ILE A 268 15.61 -15.57 -10.18
N ASP A 269 14.39 -15.62 -9.65
CA ASP A 269 13.37 -14.58 -9.77
C ASP A 269 13.52 -13.47 -8.73
N ASP A 270 14.47 -13.59 -7.81
CA ASP A 270 14.70 -12.60 -6.77
C ASP A 270 15.43 -11.34 -7.29
N PRO A 271 15.01 -10.12 -6.89
CA PRO A 271 15.71 -8.89 -7.24
C PRO A 271 17.21 -8.85 -6.90
N GLY A 272 17.63 -9.58 -5.85
CA GLY A 272 19.02 -9.70 -5.40
C GLY A 272 19.86 -10.75 -6.13
N TYR A 273 19.26 -11.56 -7.02
CA TYR A 273 19.96 -12.68 -7.69
C TYR A 273 21.20 -12.23 -8.47
N SER A 274 21.09 -11.10 -9.20
CA SER A 274 22.21 -10.57 -9.99
C SER A 274 23.44 -10.22 -9.13
N GLU A 275 23.21 -9.55 -7.99
CA GLU A 275 24.28 -9.24 -7.04
C GLU A 275 24.87 -10.52 -6.43
N ALA A 276 24.01 -11.48 -6.08
CA ALA A 276 24.42 -12.76 -5.52
C ALA A 276 25.36 -13.52 -6.46
N GLN A 277 25.07 -13.58 -7.76
CA GLN A 277 25.91 -14.26 -8.75
C GLN A 277 27.29 -13.62 -8.92
N ILE A 278 27.38 -12.29 -8.83
CA ILE A 278 28.67 -11.57 -8.87
C ILE A 278 29.53 -11.95 -7.66
N LEU A 279 28.94 -11.94 -6.46
CA LEU A 279 29.64 -12.33 -5.23
C LEU A 279 30.00 -13.82 -5.24
N LEU A 280 29.13 -14.68 -5.76
CA LEU A 280 29.36 -16.12 -5.85
C LEU A 280 30.64 -16.43 -6.64
N ALA A 281 30.79 -15.83 -7.82
CA ALA A 281 31.98 -16.01 -8.66
C ALA A 281 33.26 -15.51 -7.96
N GLN A 282 33.18 -14.38 -7.25
CA GLN A 282 34.30 -13.86 -6.48
C GLN A 282 34.68 -14.80 -5.33
N TYR A 283 33.70 -15.30 -4.58
CA TYR A 283 33.93 -16.11 -3.39
C TYR A 283 34.42 -17.51 -3.76
N GLN A 284 33.91 -18.10 -4.84
CA GLN A 284 34.43 -19.35 -5.40
C GLN A 284 35.90 -19.22 -5.80
N THR A 285 36.29 -18.09 -6.40
CA THR A 285 37.70 -17.81 -6.72
C THR A 285 38.56 -17.76 -5.45
N ASN A 286 38.10 -17.04 -4.42
CA ASN A 286 38.82 -16.94 -3.15
C ASN A 286 38.94 -18.29 -2.42
N LEU A 287 37.88 -19.12 -2.45
CA LEU A 287 37.91 -20.46 -1.91
C LEU A 287 38.96 -21.32 -2.62
N GLY A 288 39.05 -21.25 -3.95
CA GLY A 288 40.06 -21.96 -4.72
C GLY A 288 41.50 -21.59 -4.32
N ILE A 289 41.77 -20.29 -4.08
CA ILE A 289 43.07 -19.82 -3.57
C ILE A 289 43.37 -20.42 -2.19
N VAL A 290 42.38 -20.44 -1.29
CA VAL A 290 42.55 -20.99 0.05
C VAL A 290 42.81 -22.50 0.01
N GLN A 291 42.08 -23.24 -0.84
CA GLN A 291 42.30 -24.68 -1.04
C GLN A 291 43.71 -24.98 -1.58
N GLU A 292 44.22 -24.16 -2.50
CA GLU A 292 45.61 -24.27 -2.96
C GLU A 292 46.61 -24.06 -1.81
N ASN A 293 46.37 -23.09 -0.93
CA ASN A 293 47.23 -22.83 0.23
C ASN A 293 47.21 -23.98 1.25
N ILE A 294 46.07 -24.63 1.47
CA ILE A 294 45.99 -25.85 2.29
C ILE A 294 46.94 -26.92 1.72
N GLY A 295 46.82 -27.21 0.42
CA GLY A 295 47.64 -28.22 -0.25
C GLY A 295 49.14 -27.91 -0.18
N LYS A 296 49.52 -26.63 -0.34
CA LYS A 296 50.92 -26.18 -0.18
C LYS A 296 51.43 -26.41 1.23
N GLU A 297 50.66 -26.03 2.23
CA GLU A 297 51.05 -26.15 3.64
C GLU A 297 51.21 -27.61 4.06
N GLU A 298 50.28 -28.50 3.68
CA GLU A 298 50.36 -29.94 3.97
C GLU A 298 51.52 -30.63 3.25
N ALA A 299 51.78 -30.28 1.99
CA ALA A 299 52.91 -30.82 1.24
C ALA A 299 54.25 -30.39 1.88
N SER A 300 54.37 -29.12 2.24
CA SER A 300 55.53 -28.57 2.95
C SER A 300 55.72 -29.20 4.33
N ALA A 301 54.64 -29.44 5.08
CA ALA A 301 54.70 -30.12 6.37
C ALA A 301 55.23 -31.55 6.23
N ARG A 302 54.66 -32.35 5.32
CA ARG A 302 55.12 -33.73 5.08
C ARG A 302 56.59 -33.80 4.66
N ALA A 303 57.01 -32.89 3.78
CA ALA A 303 58.41 -32.82 3.34
C ALA A 303 59.36 -32.47 4.50
N PHE A 304 58.97 -31.49 5.32
CA PHE A 304 59.75 -31.08 6.50
C PHE A 304 59.82 -32.18 7.57
N ASP A 305 58.71 -32.88 7.82
CA ASP A 305 58.66 -33.99 8.78
C ASP A 305 59.55 -35.15 8.32
N SER A 306 59.48 -35.53 7.04
CA SER A 306 60.37 -36.55 6.44
C SER A 306 61.85 -36.19 6.59
N ALA A 307 62.22 -34.93 6.32
CA ALA A 307 63.60 -34.45 6.52
C ALA A 307 64.02 -34.52 8.01
N THR A 308 63.11 -34.17 8.91
CA THR A 308 63.34 -34.17 10.36
C THR A 308 63.52 -35.59 10.90
N GLU A 309 62.70 -36.55 10.45
CA GLU A 309 62.82 -37.97 10.80
C GLU A 309 64.17 -38.54 10.35
N LYS A 310 64.58 -38.29 9.10
CA LYS A 310 65.88 -38.71 8.57
C LYS A 310 67.05 -38.09 9.33
N SER A 311 66.94 -36.81 9.70
CA SER A 311 67.94 -36.11 10.51
C SER A 311 68.05 -36.71 11.92
N THR A 312 66.91 -37.01 12.54
CA THR A 312 66.85 -37.66 13.85
C THR A 312 67.46 -39.06 13.82
N TYR A 313 67.17 -39.84 12.78
CA TYR A 313 67.79 -41.14 12.54
C TYR A 313 69.32 -41.03 12.42
N MET A 314 69.81 -40.05 11.65
CA MET A 314 71.26 -39.81 11.52
C MET A 314 71.94 -39.51 12.86
N LEU A 315 71.30 -38.68 13.70
CA LEU A 315 71.80 -38.31 15.02
C LEU A 315 71.77 -39.50 16.00
N ALA A 316 70.70 -40.30 15.98
CA ALA A 316 70.55 -41.46 16.86
C ALA A 316 71.62 -42.54 16.63
N GLN A 317 72.03 -42.73 15.36
CA GLN A 317 73.12 -43.64 15.01
C GLN A 317 74.50 -43.13 15.46
N ASN A 318 74.57 -41.88 15.95
CA ASN A 318 75.79 -41.21 16.39
C ASN A 318 76.93 -41.26 15.35
N LEU A 319 76.54 -41.40 14.07
CA LEU A 319 77.41 -41.66 12.92
C LEU A 319 78.33 -42.89 13.05
N LYS A 320 78.13 -43.74 14.07
CA LYS A 320 78.98 -44.89 14.33
C LYS A 320 78.69 -46.01 13.33
N GLY A 321 79.72 -46.39 12.58
CA GLY A 321 79.63 -47.47 11.58
C GLY A 321 79.05 -47.05 10.23
N MET A 322 78.82 -45.75 9.99
CA MET A 322 78.49 -45.24 8.66
C MET A 322 79.73 -44.79 7.90
N GLU A 323 79.84 -45.26 6.65
CA GLU A 323 80.88 -44.82 5.72
C GLU A 323 80.59 -43.39 5.22
N ARG A 324 81.62 -42.63 4.83
CA ARG A 324 81.51 -41.24 4.35
C ARG A 324 80.44 -41.08 3.27
N ASN A 325 80.35 -42.04 2.34
CA ASN A 325 79.37 -42.05 1.25
C ASN A 325 77.93 -42.29 1.74
N GLN A 326 77.73 -43.07 2.80
CA GLN A 326 76.40 -43.29 3.38
C GLN A 326 75.90 -42.03 4.07
N ILE A 327 76.78 -41.31 4.77
CA ILE A 327 76.45 -40.02 5.40
C ILE A 327 76.10 -39.00 4.32
N ALA A 328 76.90 -38.92 3.24
CA ALA A 328 76.63 -38.04 2.11
C ALA A 328 75.28 -38.34 1.43
N SER A 329 74.97 -39.62 1.19
CA SER A 329 73.68 -40.03 0.61
C SER A 329 72.50 -39.63 1.49
N LEU A 330 72.58 -39.87 2.80
CA LEU A 330 71.50 -39.53 3.73
C LEU A 330 71.33 -38.00 3.86
N LEU A 331 72.42 -37.23 3.84
CA LEU A 331 72.35 -35.77 3.78
C LEU A 331 71.71 -35.28 2.48
N GLN A 332 72.02 -35.91 1.35
CA GLN A 332 71.39 -35.57 0.07
C GLN A 332 69.88 -35.86 0.11
N ASP A 333 69.46 -36.97 0.70
CA ASP A 333 68.03 -37.29 0.87
C ASP A 333 67.31 -36.28 1.76
N ILE A 334 67.96 -35.78 2.82
CA ILE A 334 67.44 -34.71 3.67
C ILE A 334 67.32 -33.40 2.87
N ILE A 335 68.36 -33.03 2.12
CA ILE A 335 68.37 -31.83 1.25
C ILE A 335 67.22 -31.90 0.25
N ASN A 336 67.06 -33.03 -0.45
CA ASN A 336 66.01 -33.23 -1.44
C ASN A 336 64.59 -33.09 -0.86
N ASP A 337 64.37 -33.48 0.40
CA ASP A 337 63.09 -33.28 1.07
C ASP A 337 62.89 -31.83 1.52
N LEU A 338 63.94 -31.18 2.04
CA LEU A 338 63.88 -29.78 2.43
C LEU A 338 63.64 -28.84 1.24
N GLU A 339 64.15 -29.17 0.05
CA GLU A 339 63.91 -28.43 -1.18
C GLU A 339 62.44 -28.49 -1.67
N LYS A 340 61.67 -29.50 -1.24
CA LYS A 340 60.22 -29.58 -1.54
C LYS A 340 59.37 -28.67 -0.66
N VAL A 341 59.95 -28.10 0.40
CA VAL A 341 59.24 -27.16 1.28
C VAL A 341 59.08 -25.83 0.56
N GLN A 342 57.84 -25.50 0.22
CA GLN A 342 57.49 -24.33 -0.58
C GLN A 342 57.63 -23.01 0.20
N PRO A 343 57.94 -21.88 -0.48
CA PRO A 343 57.94 -20.56 0.15
C PRO A 343 56.55 -20.18 0.69
N ASN A 344 56.53 -19.28 1.68
CA ASN A 344 55.31 -18.79 2.31
C ASN A 344 54.45 -19.88 3.00
N THR A 345 55.09 -20.95 3.47
CA THR A 345 54.51 -21.98 4.34
C THR A 345 55.10 -21.90 5.75
N THR A 346 54.42 -22.43 6.76
CA THR A 346 54.87 -22.24 8.17
C THR A 346 56.22 -22.89 8.46
N ASN A 347 56.57 -23.95 7.73
CA ASN A 347 57.84 -24.66 7.88
C ASN A 347 58.98 -24.10 7.04
N HIS A 348 58.71 -23.18 6.11
CA HIS A 348 59.72 -22.70 5.16
C HIS A 348 60.97 -22.10 5.84
N ALA A 349 60.79 -21.28 6.87
CA ALA A 349 61.92 -20.65 7.56
C ALA A 349 62.84 -21.69 8.24
N ARG A 350 62.23 -22.66 8.94
CA ARG A 350 62.95 -23.76 9.60
C ARG A 350 63.60 -24.71 8.59
N ALA A 351 62.89 -25.03 7.52
CA ALA A 351 63.42 -25.85 6.43
C ALA A 351 64.63 -25.18 5.76
N SER A 352 64.57 -23.86 5.52
CA SER A 352 65.67 -23.09 4.94
C SER A 352 66.93 -23.09 5.82
N GLU A 353 66.76 -23.04 7.13
CA GLU A 353 67.87 -23.13 8.09
C GLU A 353 68.49 -24.53 8.08
N MET A 354 67.65 -25.57 8.15
CA MET A 354 68.10 -26.97 8.11
C MET A 354 68.80 -27.29 6.79
N LEU A 355 68.30 -26.77 5.67
CA LEU A 355 68.86 -26.93 4.34
C LEU A 355 70.26 -26.32 4.27
N ARG A 356 70.46 -25.14 4.87
CA ARG A 356 71.79 -24.50 4.94
C ARG A 356 72.77 -25.35 5.75
N SER A 357 72.34 -25.88 6.90
CA SER A 357 73.16 -26.72 7.76
C SER A 357 73.54 -28.04 7.06
N ALA A 358 72.58 -28.70 6.42
CA ALA A 358 72.80 -29.94 5.69
C ALA A 358 73.78 -29.76 4.52
N ASN A 359 73.62 -28.69 3.74
CA ASN A 359 74.55 -28.34 2.64
C ASN A 359 75.97 -28.08 3.15
N GLN A 360 76.12 -27.32 4.23
CA GLN A 360 77.44 -27.09 4.84
C GLN A 360 78.08 -28.39 5.33
N LYS A 361 77.29 -29.31 5.88
CA LYS A 361 77.80 -30.59 6.37
C LYS A 361 78.19 -31.51 5.21
N LEU A 362 77.41 -31.53 4.13
CA LEU A 362 77.71 -32.30 2.93
C LEU A 362 79.01 -31.83 2.29
N ALA A 363 79.22 -30.51 2.18
CA ALA A 363 80.46 -29.94 1.65
C ALA A 363 81.72 -30.26 2.48
N GLN A 364 81.59 -30.62 3.76
CA GLN A 364 82.71 -31.11 4.59
C GLN A 364 83.03 -32.59 4.33
N LEU A 365 82.11 -33.33 3.72
CA LEU A 365 82.23 -34.75 3.40
C LEU A 365 82.63 -35.01 1.94
N GLU A 366 82.75 -33.97 1.14
CA GLU A 366 83.49 -33.97 -0.13
C GLU A 366 84.97 -33.69 0.19
#